data_AF-A0A6P1D0K5-F1
#
_entry.id   AF-A0A6P1D0K5-F1
#
_cell.length_a   1.000
_cell.length_b   1.000
_cell.length_c   1.000
_cell.angle_alpha   90.00
_cell.angle_beta   90.00
_cell.angle_gamma   90.00
#
_symmetry.space_group_name_H-M   'P 1'
#
loop_
_entity.id
_entity.type
_entity.pdbx_description
1 polymer ?
#
loop_
_entity_poly.entity_id
_entity_poly.type
_entity_poly.pdbx_seq_one_letter_code
_entity_poly.pdbx_strand_id
1 'polypeptide(L)' 'PTLGRIGLNAMVHDWALRNGAINAQVLADKPVIDRITLKACADVRQEAIQALELPDLASGLAF' A
#
# COMPACT_ATOMS: atom_id res chain seq x y z
N PRO A 1 -8.07 6.17 -14.47
CA PRO A 1 -6.65 6.30 -14.06
C PRO A 1 -6.07 4.93 -13.69
N THR A 2 -4.93 4.55 -14.27
CA THR A 2 -4.18 3.34 -13.90
C THR A 2 -3.28 3.63 -12.71
N LEU A 3 -3.21 2.70 -11.75
CA LEU A 3 -2.30 2.80 -10.60
C LEU A 3 -0.88 2.50 -11.07
N GLY A 4 0.08 3.35 -10.72
CA GLY A 4 1.52 3.11 -10.90
C GLY A 4 2.22 2.99 -9.55
N ARG A 5 3.46 2.46 -9.51
CA ARG A 5 4.21 2.26 -8.25
C ARG A 5 4.42 3.55 -7.44
N ILE A 6 4.71 4.66 -8.13
CA ILE A 6 4.78 5.99 -7.50
C ILE A 6 3.44 6.39 -6.89
N GLY A 7 2.34 6.13 -7.61
CA GLY A 7 0.99 6.40 -7.13
C GLY A 7 0.62 5.56 -5.91
N LEU A 8 0.99 4.28 -5.90
CA LEU A 8 0.82 3.41 -4.73
C LEU A 8 1.55 4.00 -3.50
N ASN A 9 2.82 4.38 -3.66
CA ASN A 9 3.60 4.94 -2.55
C ASN A 9 2.99 6.24 -2.02
N ALA A 10 2.57 7.14 -2.91
CA ALA A 10 1.92 8.39 -2.54
C ALA A 10 0.58 8.15 -1.80
N MET A 11 -0.22 7.19 -2.27
CA MET A 11 -1.48 6.82 -1.61
C MET A 11 -1.25 6.27 -0.21
N VAL A 12 -0.22 5.43 0.00
CA VAL A 12 0.10 4.93 1.34
C VAL A 12 0.56 6.05 2.27
N HIS A 13 1.36 7.01 1.78
CA HIS A 13 1.77 8.17 2.58
C HIS A 13 0.58 9.06 2.97
N ASP A 14 -0.32 9.38 2.02
CA ASP A 14 -1.54 10.15 2.30
C ASP A 14 -2.47 9.40 3.28
N TRP A 15 -2.67 8.09 3.08
CA TRP A 15 -3.43 7.27 4.00
C TRP A 15 -2.81 7.28 5.41
N ALA A 16 -1.49 7.10 5.54
CA ALA A 16 -0.81 7.13 6.83
C ALA A 16 -0.91 8.50 7.51
N LEU A 17 -0.83 9.61 6.74
CA LEU A 17 -1.06 10.96 7.25
C LEU A 17 -2.48 11.11 7.83
N ARG A 18 -3.50 10.64 7.11
CA ARG A 18 -4.91 10.72 7.55
C ARG A 18 -5.23 9.82 8.75
N ASN A 19 -4.42 8.81 9.01
CA ASN A 19 -4.61 7.85 10.10
C ASN A 19 -3.68 8.13 11.29
N GLY A 20 -3.40 9.40 11.58
CA GLY A 20 -2.59 9.80 12.74
C GLY A 20 -1.10 9.99 12.45
N ALA A 21 -0.75 10.32 11.21
CA ALA A 21 0.64 10.53 10.79
C ALA A 21 1.57 9.33 11.04
N ILE A 22 1.07 8.14 10.75
CA ILE A 22 1.70 6.86 11.14
C ILE A 22 2.78 6.36 10.15
N ASN A 23 3.39 7.24 9.33
CA ASN A 23 4.37 6.84 8.32
C ASN A 23 5.56 6.06 8.93
N ALA A 24 6.06 6.47 10.11
CA ALA A 24 7.14 5.75 10.79
C ALA A 24 6.73 4.33 11.23
N GLN A 25 5.46 4.12 11.57
CA GLN A 25 4.92 2.82 11.97
C GLN A 25 4.73 1.92 10.75
N VAL A 26 4.27 2.49 9.62
CA VAL A 26 4.22 1.77 8.34
C VAL A 26 5.63 1.39 7.87
N LEU A 27 6.62 2.27 8.04
CA LEU A 27 8.01 1.94 7.73
C LEU A 27 8.54 0.78 8.58
N ALA A 28 8.20 0.75 9.87
CA ALA A 28 8.58 -0.33 10.78
C ALA A 28 7.89 -1.67 10.46
N ASP A 29 6.72 -1.66 9.83
CA ASP A 29 5.93 -2.84 9.49
C ASP A 29 5.20 -2.64 8.15
N LYS A 30 5.96 -2.61 7.04
CA LYS A 30 5.40 -2.46 5.68
C LYS A 30 4.29 -3.48 5.36
N PRO A 31 4.38 -4.76 5.78
CA PRO A 31 3.32 -5.75 5.55
C PRO A 31 1.95 -5.38 6.15
N VAL A 32 1.86 -4.36 7.02
CA VAL A 32 0.59 -3.83 7.51
C VAL A 32 -0.34 -3.39 6.37
N ILE A 33 0.21 -2.86 5.28
CA ILE A 33 -0.57 -2.42 4.12
C ILE A 33 -1.28 -3.61 3.47
N ASP A 34 -0.60 -4.73 3.30
CA ASP A 34 -1.19 -5.96 2.77
C ASP A 34 -2.26 -6.53 3.72
N ARG A 35 -2.00 -6.56 5.03
CA ARG A 35 -2.98 -7.07 6.01
C ARG A 35 -4.26 -6.22 6.04
N ILE A 36 -4.13 -4.89 6.01
CA ILE A 36 -5.26 -3.97 6.02
C ILE A 36 -6.05 -4.08 4.71
N THR A 37 -5.37 -4.04 3.56
CA THR A 37 -6.03 -4.08 2.25
C THR A 37 -6.67 -5.44 1.98
N LEU A 38 -6.05 -6.55 2.40
CA LEU A 38 -6.65 -7.88 2.31
C LEU A 38 -7.95 -7.97 3.12
N LYS A 39 -7.98 -7.39 4.33
CA LYS A 39 -9.18 -7.38 5.17
C LYS A 39 -10.28 -6.46 4.63
N ALA A 40 -9.91 -5.32 4.04
CA ALA A 40 -10.86 -4.31 3.57
C ALA A 40 -11.44 -4.66 2.19
N CYS A 41 -10.56 -4.93 1.22
CA CYS A 41 -10.91 -5.12 -0.19
C CYS A 41 -9.93 -6.12 -0.85
N ALA A 42 -10.10 -7.42 -0.58
CA ALA A 42 -9.19 -8.46 -1.07
C ALA A 42 -9.01 -8.47 -2.60
N ASP A 43 -10.11 -8.30 -3.34
CA ASP A 43 -10.09 -8.33 -4.81
C ASP A 43 -9.30 -7.14 -5.38
N VAL A 44 -9.54 -5.93 -4.86
CA VAL A 44 -8.83 -4.71 -5.26
C VAL A 44 -7.33 -4.81 -4.93
N ARG A 45 -6.98 -5.41 -3.78
CA ARG A 45 -5.58 -5.70 -3.45
C ARG A 45 -4.95 -6.61 -4.50
N GLN A 46 -5.64 -7.68 -4.87
CA GLN A 46 -5.14 -8.65 -5.84
C GLN A 46 -4.97 -8.04 -7.24
N GLU A 47 -5.93 -7.22 -7.69
CA GLU A 47 -5.85 -6.48 -8.94
C GLU A 47 -4.68 -5.49 -8.95
N ALA A 48 -4.45 -4.76 -7.85
CA ALA A 48 -3.34 -3.83 -7.74
C ALA A 48 -1.98 -4.55 -7.78
N ILE A 49 -1.84 -5.68 -7.09
CA ILE A 49 -0.62 -6.52 -7.13
C ILE A 49 -0.33 -6.99 -8.55
N GLN A 50 -1.35 -7.49 -9.27
CA GLN A 50 -1.21 -7.93 -10.64
C GLN A 50 -0.86 -6.78 -11.58
N ALA A 51 -1.59 -5.66 -11.50
CA ALA A 51 -1.39 -4.50 -12.37
C ALA A 51 -0.02 -3.83 -12.19
N LEU A 52 0.56 -3.91 -10.99
CA LEU A 52 1.86 -3.33 -10.66
C LEU A 52 3.03 -4.33 -10.79
N GLU A 53 2.72 -5.59 -11.10
CA GLU A 53 3.67 -6.71 -11.16
C GLU A 53 4.51 -6.81 -9.89
N LEU A 54 3.83 -6.80 -8.74
CA LEU A 54 4.44 -6.90 -7.43
C LEU A 54 4.16 -8.27 -6.80
N PRO A 55 5.02 -8.75 -5.90
CA PRO A 55 4.70 -9.94 -5.08
C PRO A 55 3.66 -9.61 -3.99
N ASP A 56 3.70 -8.38 -3.45
CA ASP A 56 2.75 -7.83 -2.48
C ASP A 56 2.78 -6.28 -2.54
N LEU A 57 1.81 -5.60 -1.93
CA LEU A 57 1.78 -4.14 -1.97
C LEU A 57 2.94 -3.51 -1.19
N ALA A 58 3.36 -4.12 -0.08
CA ALA A 58 4.49 -3.68 0.73
C ALA A 58 5.80 -3.56 -0.06
N SER A 59 6.04 -4.47 -1.01
CA SER A 59 7.21 -4.48 -1.89
C SER A 59 7.25 -3.30 -2.85
N GLY A 60 6.11 -2.63 -3.09
CA GLY A 60 6.02 -1.42 -3.91
C GLY A 60 6.32 -0.12 -3.15
N LEU A 61 6.55 -0.17 -1.84
CA LEU A 61 6.71 1.02 -1.00
C LEU A 61 8.17 1.48 -0.88
N ALA A 62 8.38 2.75 -1.21
CA ALA A 62 9.66 3.45 -1.08
C ALA A 62 9.57 4.49 0.05
N PHE A 63 10.45 4.35 1.04
CA PHE A 63 10.61 5.23 2.19
C PHE A 63 12.06 5.69 2.28
#